data_AF-A0A9R0WJL6-F1
#
_entry.id   AF-A0A9R0WJL6-F1
#
_cell.length_a   1.000
_cell.length_b   1.000
_cell.length_c   1.000
_cell.angle_alpha   90.00
_cell.angle_beta   90.00
_cell.angle_gamma   90.00
#
_symmetry.space_group_name_H-M   'P 1'
#
loop_
_entity.id
_entity.type
_entity.pdbx_description
1 polymer ?
#
loop_
_entity_poly.entity_id
_entity_poly.type
_entity_poly.pdbx_seq_one_letter_code
_entity_poly.pdbx_strand_id
1 'polypeptide(L)' 'MRTNPTTSPPGASTIEEKSTGRIDQIIGPVLDVTFPPGRLPYIYNALVVQSRDTDDKQINVTTDNR' A
#
# COMPACT_ATOMS: atom_id res chain seq x y z
N MET A 1 31.15 -11.71 -19.12
CA MET A 1 30.32 -11.74 -17.89
C MET A 1 29.63 -10.39 -17.78
N ARG A 2 28.30 -10.30 -17.88
CA ARG A 2 27.54 -9.04 -17.75
C ARG A 2 27.27 -8.80 -16.27
N THR A 3 27.73 -7.69 -15.71
CA THR A 3 27.39 -7.26 -14.35
C THR A 3 26.18 -6.34 -14.42
N ASN A 4 25.06 -6.75 -13.82
CA ASN A 4 23.92 -5.87 -13.61
C ASN A 4 24.22 -4.97 -12.40
N PRO A 5 24.23 -3.64 -12.54
CA PRO A 5 24.28 -2.77 -11.38
C PRO A 5 22.86 -2.64 -10.82
N THR A 6 22.54 -3.40 -9.77
CA THR A 6 21.38 -3.08 -8.93
C THR A 6 21.79 -1.96 -8.00
N THR A 7 21.45 -0.73 -8.36
CA THR A 7 21.48 0.39 -7.43
C THR A 7 20.21 1.18 -7.63
N SER A 8 19.15 0.77 -6.92
CA SER A 8 18.05 1.68 -6.62
C SER A 8 18.66 2.82 -5.79
N PRO A 9 18.61 4.08 -6.23
CA PRO A 9 19.18 5.18 -5.46
C PRO A 9 18.41 5.35 -4.14
N PRO A 10 19.09 5.57 -3.01
CA PRO A 10 18.45 5.94 -1.76
C PRO A 10 18.03 7.41 -1.87
N GLY A 11 16.82 7.68 -2.34
CA GLY A 11 16.35 9.07 -2.47
C GLY A 11 15.15 9.34 -3.39
N ALA A 12 14.47 8.34 -3.94
CA ALA A 12 13.25 8.59 -4.72
C ALA A 12 12.01 8.61 -3.81
N SER A 13 11.94 9.58 -2.89
CA SER A 13 10.65 10.07 -2.41
C SER A 13 10.24 11.23 -3.31
N THR A 14 10.10 10.95 -4.61
CA THR A 14 9.36 11.83 -5.50
C THR A 14 8.01 12.07 -4.84
N ILE A 15 7.55 13.32 -4.81
CA ILE A 15 6.23 13.67 -4.28
C ILE A 15 5.21 13.14 -5.30
N GLU A 16 5.04 11.82 -5.34
CA GLU A 16 3.93 11.16 -5.99
C GLU A 16 2.70 11.71 -5.28
N GLU A 17 1.85 12.43 -6.01
CA GLU A 17 0.55 12.85 -5.51
C GLU A 17 -0.11 11.61 -4.89
N LYS A 18 -0.35 11.63 -3.57
CA LYS A 18 -0.90 10.46 -2.86
C LYS A 18 -2.21 10.07 -3.53
N SER A 19 -2.18 8.95 -4.24
CA SER A 19 -3.38 8.38 -4.85
C SER A 19 -4.27 7.82 -3.76
N THR A 20 -5.41 8.46 -3.53
CA THR A 20 -6.42 7.97 -2.59
C THR A 20 -7.38 7.04 -3.34
N GLY A 21 -7.42 5.78 -2.92
CA GLY A 21 -8.37 4.78 -3.38
C GLY A 21 -9.44 4.47 -2.32
N ARG A 22 -10.33 3.54 -2.65
CA ARG A 22 -11.33 2.98 -1.72
C ARG A 22 -11.13 1.47 -1.62
N ILE A 23 -11.30 0.94 -0.41
CA ILE A 23 -11.39 -0.51 -0.19
C ILE A 23 -12.73 -0.99 -0.76
N ASP A 24 -12.67 -1.90 -1.72
CA ASP A 24 -13.86 -2.49 -2.34
C ASP A 24 -14.27 -3.77 -1.62
N GLN A 25 -13.29 -4.63 -1.30
CA GLN A 25 -13.52 -5.90 -0.62
C GLN A 25 -12.38 -6.29 0.31
N ILE A 26 -12.71 -7.07 1.35
CA ILE A 26 -11.76 -7.71 2.26
C ILE A 26 -12.04 -9.22 2.25
N ILE A 27 -11.04 -10.04 1.92
CA ILE A 27 -11.12 -11.52 1.93
C ILE A 27 -9.96 -12.06 2.77
N GLY A 28 -10.22 -12.36 4.04
CA GLY A 28 -9.16 -12.74 4.97
C GLY A 28 -8.10 -11.62 5.06
N PRO A 29 -6.79 -11.93 4.88
CA PRO A 29 -5.74 -10.91 4.88
C PRO A 29 -5.60 -10.15 3.54
N VAL A 30 -6.37 -10.53 2.51
CA VAL A 30 -6.28 -9.93 1.17
C VAL A 30 -7.28 -8.77 1.06
N LEU A 31 -6.83 -7.67 0.46
CA LEU A 31 -7.59 -6.44 0.32
C LEU A 31 -7.69 -6.02 -1.15
N ASP A 32 -8.90 -5.93 -1.67
CA ASP A 32 -9.17 -5.41 -3.01
C ASP A 32 -9.44 -3.91 -2.91
N VAL A 33 -8.69 -3.12 -3.69
CA VAL A 33 -8.73 -1.66 -3.67
C VAL A 33 -8.95 -1.09 -5.07
N THR A 34 -9.83 -0.10 -5.16
CA THR A 34 -10.12 0.59 -6.42
C THR A 34 -9.55 2.00 -6.37
N PHE A 35 -8.81 2.36 -7.42
CA PHE A 35 -8.29 3.71 -7.63
C PHE A 35 -8.97 4.37 -8.83
N PRO A 36 -9.04 5.71 -8.86
CA PRO A 36 -9.46 6.43 -10.06
C PRO A 36 -8.58 6.07 -11.28
N PRO A 37 -9.11 6.18 -12.50
CA PRO A 37 -8.36 5.93 -13.73
C PRO A 37 -7.06 6.75 -13.77
N GLY A 38 -5.95 6.11 -14.16
CA GLY A 38 -4.64 6.75 -14.26
C GLY A 38 -3.95 7.01 -12.91
N ARG A 39 -4.57 6.66 -11.77
CA ARG A 39 -3.99 6.82 -10.43
C ARG A 39 -3.65 5.49 -9.74
N LEU A 40 -3.47 4.41 -10.51
CA LEU A 40 -3.06 3.12 -9.95
C LEU A 40 -1.59 3.19 -9.50
N PRO A 41 -1.26 2.91 -8.23
CA PRO A 41 0.12 2.88 -7.77
C PRO A 41 0.93 1.74 -8.43
N TYR A 42 2.26 1.87 -8.44
CA TYR A 42 3.14 0.79 -8.88
C TYR A 42 3.05 -0.45 -7.97
N ILE A 43 3.28 -1.63 -8.54
CA ILE A 43 3.01 -2.95 -7.94
C ILE A 43 3.82 -3.33 -6.67
N TYR A 44 4.74 -2.49 -6.20
CA TYR A 44 5.46 -2.70 -4.93
C TYR A 44 5.36 -1.49 -3.99
N ASN A 45 4.47 -0.55 -4.30
CA ASN A 45 4.19 0.58 -3.42
C ASN A 45 3.37 0.12 -2.22
N ALA A 46 3.80 0.54 -1.03
CA ALA A 46 3.02 0.31 0.18
C ALA A 46 1.75 1.18 0.18
N LEU A 47 0.61 0.58 0.51
CA LEU A 47 -0.64 1.30 0.77
C LEU A 47 -0.79 1.52 2.27
N VAL A 48 -1.15 2.74 2.66
CA VAL A 48 -1.48 3.08 4.05
C VAL A 48 -2.99 3.18 4.18
N VAL A 49 -3.59 2.31 4.99
CA VAL A 49 -5.02 2.36 5.30
C VAL A 49 -5.23 3.30 6.48
N GLN A 50 -5.98 4.38 6.25
CA GLN A 50 -6.41 5.29 7.31
C GLN A 50 -7.82 4.91 7.75
N SER A 51 -7.98 4.52 9.01
CA SER A 51 -9.31 4.35 9.60
C SER A 51 -9.80 5.67 10.16
N ARG A 52 -11.08 5.99 9.97
CA ARG A 52 -11.78 7.01 10.75
C ARG A 52 -12.41 6.35 11.97
N ASP A 53 -11.62 5.64 12.77
CA ASP A 53 -12.12 5.30 14.09
C ASP A 53 -12.06 6.60 14.90
N THR A 54 -13.17 7.01 15.50
CA THR A 54 -13.31 8.28 16.22
C THR A 54 -12.37 8.41 17.43
N ASP A 55 -11.68 7.32 17.79
CA ASP A 55 -10.87 7.19 19.00
C ASP A 55 -9.37 6.94 18.74
N ASP A 56 -8.84 7.22 17.53
CA ASP A 56 -7.42 7.03 17.17
C ASP A 56 -6.87 5.62 17.51
N LYS A 57 -7.75 4.62 17.56
CA LYS A 57 -7.38 3.28 17.98
C LYS A 57 -6.54 2.60 16.90
N GLN A 58 -5.31 2.22 17.26
CA GLN A 58 -4.43 1.48 16.38
C GLN A 58 -5.02 0.09 16.08
N ILE A 59 -5.19 -0.21 14.79
CA ILE A 59 -5.73 -1.48 14.33
C ILE A 59 -4.55 -2.44 14.08
N ASN A 60 -4.48 -3.52 14.85
CA ASN A 60 -3.45 -4.55 14.70
C ASN A 60 -4.04 -5.77 13.98
N VAL A 61 -3.33 -6.28 12.97
CA VAL A 61 -3.66 -7.55 12.31
C VAL A 61 -3.02 -8.68 13.12
N THR A 62 -3.83 -9.59 13.66
CA THR A 62 -3.35 -10.79 14.35
C THR A 62 -3.75 -12.02 13.54
N THR A 63 -2.78 -12.86 13.20
CA THR A 63 -3.04 -14.17 12.60
C THR A 63 -3.28 -15.17 13.74
N ASP A 64 -4.53 -15.57 13.95
CA ASP A 64 -4.84 -16.70 14.83
C ASP A 64 -4.89 -17.97 13.98
N ASN A 65 -4.15 -18.99 14.40
CA ASN A 65 -4.06 -20.27 13.69
C ASN A 65 -4.46 -21.36 14.69
N ARG A 66 -5.78 -21.57 14.83
CA ARG A 66 -6.31 -22.71 15.57
C ARG A 66 -6.23 -24.01 14.77
#